data_AF-A0A1V2QXH5-F1
#
_entry.id   AF-A0A1V2QXH5-F1
#
_cell.length_a   1.000
_cell.length_b   1.000
_cell.length_c   1.000
_cell.angle_alpha   90.00
_cell.angle_beta   90.00
_cell.angle_gamma   90.00
#
_symmetry.space_group_name_H-M   'P 1'
#
loop_
_entity.id
_entity.type
_entity.pdbx_description
1 polymer ?
#
loop_
_entity_poly.entity_id
_entity_poly.type
_entity_poly.pdbx_seq_one_letter_code
_entity_poly.pdbx_strand_id
1 'polypeptide(L)'
;MGDAEQMWTTTMPLADDEADDPELVLIGIDPTTGDPGQRVVDLLLDRGHEGEEEGVFYLLPYDLGVRYERDGDRLRVLLLTSPAVFDEMVPKRGGDLVVAVAPLRAAPLVEGGVLLLRREITTDFDPATEHGDQPVVLLFQQGPAAEADLFSAVRRGAGALAIVGPWSDAVD
;
A
#
# COMPACT_ATOMS: atom_id res chain seq x y z
N MET A 1 4.20 18.54 0.71
CA MET A 1 4.60 17.38 -0.10
C MET A 1 3.31 16.81 -0.66
N GLY A 2 3.18 16.78 -1.99
CA GLY A 2 1.93 16.39 -2.65
C GLY A 2 1.84 14.88 -2.83
N ASP A 3 0.63 14.34 -2.94
CA ASP A 3 0.40 12.90 -3.18
C ASP A 3 1.10 12.38 -4.45
N ALA A 4 1.35 13.26 -5.43
CA ALA A 4 2.04 12.96 -6.69
C ALA A 4 3.53 12.61 -6.54
N GLU A 5 4.16 12.89 -5.38
CA GLU A 5 5.57 12.54 -5.13
C GLU A 5 5.73 11.18 -4.42
N GLN A 6 4.63 10.48 -4.14
CA GLN A 6 4.62 9.20 -3.41
C GLN A 6 3.73 8.13 -4.06
N MET A 7 3.28 8.37 -5.28
CA MET A 7 2.46 7.44 -6.05
C MET A 7 2.83 7.54 -7.53
N TRP A 8 3.00 6.39 -8.19
CA TRP A 8 3.40 6.28 -9.58
C TRP A 8 2.62 5.13 -10.25
N THR A 9 2.48 5.17 -11.57
CA THR A 9 2.08 4.02 -12.38
C THR A 9 3.27 3.59 -13.23
N THR A 10 3.56 2.29 -13.29
CA THR A 10 4.65 1.73 -14.11
C THR A 10 4.20 0.41 -14.71
N THR A 11 4.78 0.04 -15.85
CA THR A 11 4.78 -1.36 -16.28
C THR A 11 5.89 -2.09 -15.53
N MET A 12 5.60 -3.26 -14.96
CA MET A 12 6.63 -4.11 -14.36
C MET A 12 6.99 -5.18 -15.39
N PRO A 13 8.28 -5.31 -15.78
CA PRO A 13 8.70 -6.35 -16.70
C PRO A 13 8.72 -7.68 -15.95
N LEU A 14 7.58 -8.34 -15.88
CA LEU A 14 7.44 -9.67 -15.28
C LEU A 14 7.76 -10.71 -16.38
N ALA A 15 9.07 -10.81 -16.67
CA ALA A 15 9.70 -11.71 -17.63
C ALA A 15 9.71 -11.27 -19.11
N ASP A 16 10.87 -11.49 -19.76
CA ASP A 16 11.25 -11.10 -21.12
C ASP A 16 10.48 -11.81 -22.27
N ASP A 17 9.16 -11.99 -22.16
CA ASP A 17 8.35 -12.55 -23.26
C ASP A 17 7.18 -11.61 -23.62
N GLU A 18 7.03 -11.34 -24.92
CA GLU A 18 6.20 -10.29 -25.56
C GLU A 18 4.67 -10.41 -25.34
N ALA A 19 4.20 -10.37 -24.10
CA ALA A 19 2.79 -10.19 -23.76
C ALA A 19 2.65 -8.95 -22.86
N ASP A 20 1.63 -8.12 -23.14
CA ASP A 20 1.34 -6.85 -22.47
C ASP A 20 1.69 -6.87 -20.96
N ASP A 21 2.82 -6.26 -20.60
CA ASP A 21 3.25 -6.16 -19.20
C ASP A 21 2.15 -5.47 -18.39
N PRO A 22 1.66 -6.05 -17.28
CA PRO A 22 0.62 -5.43 -16.50
C PRO A 22 1.11 -4.09 -15.94
N GLU A 23 0.37 -3.02 -16.19
CA GLU A 23 0.59 -1.74 -15.52
C GLU A 23 0.21 -1.88 -14.04
N LEU A 24 1.11 -1.45 -13.16
CA LEU A 24 1.00 -1.55 -11.72
C LEU A 24 1.05 -0.16 -11.11
N VAL A 25 0.34 -0.01 -9.99
CA VAL A 25 0.46 1.17 -9.13
C VAL A 25 1.53 0.94 -8.08
N LEU A 26 2.45 1.88 -7.97
CA LEU A 26 3.46 1.96 -6.94
C LEU A 26 3.06 3.03 -5.91
N ILE A 27 3.14 2.69 -4.62
CA ILE A 27 3.02 3.67 -3.54
C ILE A 27 4.27 3.65 -2.68
N GLY A 28 4.91 4.80 -2.55
CA GLY A 28 6.05 5.01 -1.67
C GLY A 28 5.58 5.17 -0.23
N ILE A 29 6.17 4.39 0.68
CA ILE A 29 5.95 4.50 2.12
C ILE A 29 7.25 4.97 2.76
N ASP A 30 7.20 6.13 3.41
CA ASP A 30 8.27 6.71 4.19
C ASP A 30 7.83 6.83 5.66
N PRO A 31 8.23 5.87 6.52
CA PRO A 31 7.83 5.85 7.92
C PRO A 31 8.39 7.04 8.73
N THR A 32 9.34 7.80 8.17
CA THR A 32 9.96 8.96 8.83
C THR A 32 9.15 10.25 8.71
N THR A 33 8.12 10.26 7.84
CA THR A 33 7.25 11.44 7.59
C THR A 33 6.41 11.88 8.78
N GLY A 34 6.29 11.03 9.81
CA GLY A 34 5.41 11.26 10.96
C GLY A 34 3.92 11.04 10.66
N ASP A 35 3.58 10.62 9.44
CA ASP A 35 2.21 10.28 9.04
C ASP A 35 1.70 9.06 9.83
N PRO A 36 0.61 9.19 10.61
CA PRO A 36 0.10 8.09 11.42
C PRO A 36 -0.34 6.88 10.59
N GLY A 37 -0.87 7.10 9.39
CA GLY A 37 -1.28 6.03 8.48
C GLY A 37 -0.09 5.25 7.96
N GLN A 38 0.99 5.93 7.55
CA GLN A 38 2.22 5.27 7.09
C GLN A 38 2.85 4.43 8.20
N ARG A 39 2.80 4.91 9.45
CA ARG A 39 3.28 4.15 10.63
C ARG A 39 2.45 2.90 10.90
N VAL A 40 1.15 2.91 10.61
CA VAL A 40 0.31 1.70 10.72
C VAL A 40 0.58 0.75 9.55
N VAL A 41 0.78 1.25 8.33
CA VAL A 41 1.18 0.43 7.18
C VAL A 41 2.49 -0.29 7.49
N ASP A 42 3.52 0.43 7.92
CA ASP A 42 4.83 -0.12 8.37
C ASP A 42 4.65 -1.24 9.42
N LEU A 43 3.82 -1.00 10.44
CA LEU A 43 3.48 -1.99 11.46
C LEU A 43 2.85 -3.28 10.90
N LEU A 44 1.96 -3.16 9.92
CA LEU A 44 1.22 -4.30 9.38
C LEU A 44 2.10 -5.18 8.49
N LEU A 45 3.14 -4.61 7.89
CA LEU A 45 4.05 -5.36 7.02
C LEU A 45 4.99 -6.27 7.79
N ASP A 46 5.37 -5.86 9.01
CA ASP A 46 6.06 -6.71 9.98
C ASP A 46 5.23 -7.95 10.40
N ARG A 47 3.95 -8.07 9.99
CA ARG A 47 3.08 -9.21 10.29
C ARG A 47 3.10 -10.32 9.24
N GLY A 48 3.71 -10.09 8.08
CA GLY A 48 3.78 -11.07 7.01
C GLY A 48 4.61 -12.30 7.37
N HIS A 49 4.39 -13.40 6.64
CA HIS A 49 5.24 -14.58 6.70
C HIS A 49 6.21 -14.58 5.51
N GLU A 50 7.47 -14.92 5.77
CA GLU A 50 8.41 -15.20 4.69
C GLU A 50 7.89 -16.40 3.88
N GLY A 51 7.84 -16.21 2.57
CA GLY A 51 7.45 -17.19 1.58
C GLY A 51 8.48 -18.30 1.40
N GLU A 52 8.24 -19.13 0.39
CA GLU A 52 9.22 -20.16 -0.01
C GLU A 52 10.48 -19.55 -0.64
N GLU A 53 10.35 -18.35 -1.22
CA GLU A 53 11.46 -17.56 -1.76
C GLU A 53 12.01 -16.62 -0.69
N GLU A 54 13.33 -16.67 -0.48
CA GLU A 54 14.03 -15.84 0.51
C GLU A 54 13.80 -14.35 0.25
N GLY A 55 13.33 -13.63 1.26
CA GLY A 55 13.03 -12.20 1.18
C GLY A 55 11.68 -11.83 0.56
N VAL A 56 10.83 -12.79 0.17
CA VAL A 56 9.44 -12.52 -0.21
C VAL A 56 8.55 -12.66 1.01
N PHE A 57 7.81 -11.61 1.38
CA PHE A 57 6.90 -11.63 2.52
C PHE A 57 5.44 -11.56 2.06
N TYR A 58 4.65 -12.56 2.42
CA TYR A 58 3.21 -12.58 2.19
C TYR A 58 2.48 -12.01 3.39
N LEU A 59 1.71 -10.94 3.17
CA LEU A 59 0.76 -10.46 4.16
C LEU A 59 -0.39 -11.46 4.29
N LEU A 60 -0.95 -11.57 5.50
CA LEU A 60 -2.16 -12.35 5.66
C LEU A 60 -3.33 -11.61 5.00
N PRO A 61 -4.29 -12.34 4.41
CA PRO A 61 -5.51 -11.74 3.90
C PRO A 61 -6.14 -10.81 4.96
N TYR A 62 -6.64 -9.65 4.53
CA TYR A 62 -7.34 -8.66 5.36
C TYR A 62 -6.49 -7.81 6.33
N ASP A 63 -5.18 -8.03 6.39
CA ASP A 63 -4.28 -7.14 7.13
C ASP A 63 -4.18 -5.78 6.46
N LEU A 64 -4.03 -5.81 5.14
CA LEU A 64 -3.89 -4.65 4.31
C LEU A 64 -4.50 -4.98 2.96
N GLY A 65 -5.32 -4.09 2.44
CA GLY A 65 -5.90 -4.20 1.10
C GLY A 65 -5.96 -2.85 0.42
N VAL A 66 -6.11 -2.89 -0.90
CA VAL A 66 -6.20 -1.70 -1.73
C VAL A 66 -7.58 -1.55 -2.36
N ARG A 67 -8.09 -0.32 -2.37
CA ARG A 67 -9.25 0.06 -3.18
C ARG A 67 -8.88 1.20 -4.12
N TYR A 68 -9.34 1.08 -5.36
CA TYR A 68 -9.26 2.15 -6.35
C TYR A 68 -10.58 2.92 -6.42
N GLU A 69 -10.50 4.24 -6.50
CA GLU A 69 -11.63 5.08 -6.91
C GLU A 69 -11.20 5.92 -8.11
N ARG A 70 -12.02 5.96 -9.16
CA ARG A 70 -11.73 6.74 -10.36
C ARG A 70 -12.77 7.84 -10.55
N ASP A 71 -12.30 9.04 -10.88
CA ASP A 71 -13.13 10.19 -11.25
C ASP A 71 -12.49 10.88 -12.46
N GLY A 72 -12.95 10.52 -13.66
CA GLY A 72 -12.35 10.97 -14.92
C GLY A 72 -10.94 10.42 -15.11
N ASP A 73 -9.96 11.33 -15.17
CA ASP A 73 -8.52 11.03 -15.28
C ASP A 73 -7.82 10.95 -13.91
N ARG A 74 -8.57 11.10 -12.82
CA ARG A 74 -8.02 11.01 -11.46
C ARG A 74 -8.22 9.62 -10.90
N LEU A 75 -7.11 8.97 -10.57
CA LEU A 75 -7.07 7.73 -9.83
C LEU A 75 -6.76 8.03 -8.37
N ARG A 76 -7.62 7.53 -7.47
CA ARG A 76 -7.38 7.49 -6.03
C ARG A 76 -7.10 6.07 -5.62
N VAL A 77 -6.14 5.93 -4.73
CA VAL A 77 -5.77 4.65 -4.13
C VAL A 77 -5.89 4.75 -2.63
N LEU A 78 -6.72 3.89 -2.09
CA LEU A 78 -7.03 3.80 -0.67
C LEU A 78 -6.34 2.55 -0.12
N LEU A 79 -5.51 2.72 0.90
CA LEU A 79 -5.01 1.61 1.70
C LEU A 79 -5.89 1.43 2.92
N LEU A 80 -6.42 0.23 3.06
CA LEU A 80 -7.40 -0.13 4.08
C LEU A 80 -6.85 -1.28 4.92
N THR A 81 -7.19 -1.27 6.22
CA THR A 81 -7.00 -2.42 7.11
C THR A 81 -8.32 -2.72 7.81
N SER A 82 -8.52 -3.95 8.27
CA SER A 82 -9.73 -4.27 9.04
C SER A 82 -9.71 -3.57 10.41
N PRO A 83 -10.87 -3.16 10.94
CA PRO A 83 -10.95 -2.58 12.29
C PRO A 83 -10.40 -3.53 13.36
N ALA A 84 -10.61 -4.84 13.20
CA ALA A 84 -10.13 -5.86 14.12
C ALA A 84 -8.59 -5.90 14.16
N VAL A 85 -7.94 -5.94 13.00
CA VAL A 85 -6.48 -5.92 12.89
C VAL A 85 -5.92 -4.61 13.44
N PHE A 86 -6.55 -3.48 13.11
CA PHE A 86 -6.15 -2.18 13.64
C PHE A 86 -6.20 -2.15 15.17
N ASP A 87 -7.33 -2.54 15.75
CA ASP A 87 -7.58 -2.53 17.20
C ASP A 87 -6.67 -3.52 17.94
N GLU A 88 -6.26 -4.61 17.29
CA GLU A 88 -5.30 -5.57 17.84
C GLU A 88 -3.86 -5.03 17.81
N MET A 89 -3.44 -4.44 16.69
CA MET A 89 -2.04 -4.17 16.42
C MET A 89 -1.57 -2.82 16.99
N VAL A 90 -2.38 -1.78 16.88
CA VAL A 90 -2.01 -0.42 17.31
C VAL A 90 -1.61 -0.36 18.80
N PRO A 91 -2.35 -0.97 19.75
CA PRO A 91 -1.98 -0.92 21.16
C PRO A 91 -0.63 -1.57 21.48
N LYS A 92 -0.17 -2.53 20.67
CA LYS A 92 1.08 -3.28 20.89
C LYS A 92 2.34 -2.43 20.64
N ARG A 93 2.23 -1.29 19.95
CA ARG A 93 3.38 -0.41 19.60
C ARG A 93 3.53 0.82 20.50
N GLY A 94 2.68 0.98 21.51
CA GLY A 94 2.82 2.00 22.56
C GLY A 94 1.87 3.20 22.44
N GLY A 95 1.77 3.98 23.53
CA GLY A 95 0.76 5.02 23.70
C GLY A 95 0.82 6.17 22.69
N ASP A 96 2.01 6.53 22.21
CA ASP A 96 2.17 7.63 21.25
C ASP A 96 1.53 7.30 19.90
N LEU A 97 1.63 6.06 19.43
CA LEU A 97 0.97 5.64 18.20
C LEU A 97 -0.55 5.63 18.38
N VAL A 98 -1.05 5.09 19.50
CA VAL A 98 -2.48 5.05 19.83
C VAL A 98 -3.11 6.45 19.74
N VAL A 99 -2.45 7.46 20.32
CA VAL A 99 -2.94 8.85 20.27
C VAL A 99 -2.91 9.39 18.84
N ALA A 100 -1.83 9.14 18.10
CA ALA A 100 -1.66 9.65 16.74
C ALA A 100 -2.68 9.07 15.74
N VAL A 101 -3.09 7.81 15.91
CA VAL A 101 -3.98 7.11 14.97
C VAL A 101 -5.44 7.08 15.42
N ALA A 102 -5.76 7.60 16.61
CA ALA A 102 -7.14 7.71 17.10
C ALA A 102 -8.08 8.42 16.10
N PRO A 103 -7.68 9.49 15.39
CA PRO A 103 -8.52 10.11 14.37
C PRO A 103 -8.84 9.17 13.19
N LEU A 104 -7.89 8.32 12.77
CA LEU A 104 -8.11 7.35 11.70
C LEU A 104 -9.17 6.32 12.11
N ARG A 105 -9.09 5.83 13.34
CA ARG A 105 -10.04 4.84 13.86
C ARG A 105 -11.45 5.40 14.13
N ALA A 106 -11.53 6.68 14.48
CA ALA A 106 -12.78 7.38 14.75
C ALA A 106 -13.50 7.87 13.48
N ALA A 107 -12.79 7.94 12.35
CA ALA A 107 -13.40 8.26 11.06
C ALA A 107 -14.40 7.16 10.64
N PRO A 108 -15.41 7.50 9.83
CA PRO A 108 -16.28 6.50 9.22
C PRO A 108 -15.47 5.47 8.46
N LEU A 109 -15.84 4.20 8.62
CA LEU A 109 -15.22 3.11 7.88
C LEU A 109 -15.54 3.28 6.39
N VAL A 110 -14.53 3.05 5.56
CA VAL A 110 -14.66 3.00 4.10
C VAL A 110 -14.81 1.53 3.75
N GLU A 111 -16.03 1.12 3.36
CA GLU A 111 -16.34 -0.27 3.01
C GLU A 111 -15.89 -1.25 4.11
N GLY A 112 -16.31 -0.97 5.34
CA GLY A 112 -15.95 -1.78 6.51
C GLY A 112 -14.47 -1.69 6.94
N GLY A 113 -13.60 -1.02 6.19
CA GLY A 113 -12.18 -0.85 6.51
C GLY A 113 -11.84 0.48 7.20
N VAL A 114 -10.76 0.48 7.99
CA VAL A 114 -10.11 1.70 8.48
C VAL A 114 -9.19 2.24 7.39
N LEU A 115 -9.44 3.47 6.94
CA LEU A 115 -8.61 4.16 5.96
C LEU A 115 -7.28 4.58 6.58
N LEU A 116 -6.18 4.00 6.09
CA LEU A 116 -4.83 4.32 6.52
C LEU A 116 -4.21 5.41 5.67
N LEU A 117 -4.26 5.24 4.34
CA LEU A 117 -3.70 6.19 3.39
C LEU A 117 -4.66 6.38 2.22
N ARG A 118 -4.65 7.61 1.71
CA ARG A 118 -5.29 7.98 0.46
C ARG A 118 -4.26 8.74 -0.38
N ARG A 119 -3.99 8.25 -1.57
CA ARG A 119 -3.14 8.92 -2.57
C ARG A 119 -3.94 9.14 -3.84
N GLU A 120 -3.60 10.20 -4.57
CA GLU A 120 -4.27 10.57 -5.81
C GLU A 120 -3.23 10.95 -6.86
N ILE A 121 -3.43 10.50 -8.10
CA ILE A 121 -2.65 10.87 -9.27
C ILE A 121 -3.58 11.09 -10.47
N THR A 122 -3.14 11.95 -11.40
CA THR A 122 -3.76 12.05 -12.73
C THR A 122 -3.08 11.03 -13.65
N THR A 123 -3.85 10.09 -14.19
CA THR A 123 -3.35 9.02 -15.06
C THR A 123 -4.46 8.49 -15.97
N ASP A 124 -4.10 8.02 -17.15
CA ASP A 124 -4.98 7.29 -18.06
C ASP A 124 -5.12 5.80 -17.70
N PHE A 125 -4.24 5.27 -16.83
CA PHE A 125 -4.33 3.91 -16.29
C PHE A 125 -5.71 3.63 -15.65
N ASP A 126 -6.38 2.57 -16.08
CA ASP A 126 -7.66 2.13 -15.53
C ASP A 126 -7.56 0.72 -14.92
N PRO A 127 -7.57 0.60 -13.57
CA PRO A 127 -7.40 -0.69 -12.90
C PRO A 127 -8.57 -1.64 -13.12
N ALA A 128 -9.70 -1.17 -13.68
CA ALA A 128 -10.91 -1.94 -13.87
C ALA A 128 -10.99 -2.66 -15.23
N THR A 129 -10.16 -2.32 -16.23
CA THR A 129 -10.46 -2.68 -17.62
C THR A 129 -9.62 -3.79 -18.27
N GLU A 130 -8.59 -4.34 -17.62
CA GLU A 130 -7.87 -5.50 -18.20
C GLU A 130 -7.90 -6.78 -17.36
N HIS A 131 -7.74 -6.72 -16.03
CA HIS A 131 -7.74 -7.93 -15.16
C HIS A 131 -8.46 -7.77 -13.80
N GLY A 132 -9.12 -6.64 -13.53
CA GLY A 132 -10.14 -6.49 -12.46
C GLY A 132 -9.69 -6.54 -10.99
N ASP A 133 -8.51 -7.07 -10.68
CA ASP A 133 -8.04 -7.32 -9.31
C ASP A 133 -6.56 -6.91 -9.14
N GLN A 134 -6.15 -5.81 -9.79
CA GLN A 134 -4.73 -5.43 -9.85
C GLN A 134 -4.15 -5.07 -8.47
N PRO A 135 -3.09 -5.77 -8.02
CA PRO A 135 -2.48 -5.48 -6.75
C PRO A 135 -1.72 -4.14 -6.80
N VAL A 136 -1.60 -3.49 -5.65
CA VAL A 136 -0.68 -2.36 -5.44
C VAL A 136 0.64 -2.86 -4.93
N VAL A 137 1.72 -2.29 -5.44
CA VAL A 137 3.07 -2.50 -4.93
C VAL A 137 3.42 -1.36 -3.98
N LEU A 138 3.70 -1.70 -2.72
CA LEU A 138 4.20 -0.77 -1.73
C LEU A 138 5.72 -0.83 -1.70
N LEU A 139 6.37 0.33 -1.77
CA LEU A 139 7.82 0.48 -1.78
C LEU A 139 8.26 1.21 -0.52
N PHE A 140 9.05 0.53 0.30
CA PHE A 140 9.53 1.02 1.59
C PHE A 140 10.95 1.52 1.46
N GLN A 141 11.15 2.78 1.83
CA GLN A 141 12.48 3.38 1.95
C GLN A 141 12.43 4.54 2.95
N GLN A 142 13.60 4.94 3.46
CA GLN A 142 13.70 6.13 4.30
C GLN A 142 13.89 7.38 3.44
N GLY A 143 13.01 8.36 3.62
CA GLY A 143 13.07 9.64 2.93
C GLY A 143 12.44 9.66 1.53
N PRO A 144 12.39 10.86 0.91
CA PRO A 144 11.84 11.03 -0.43
C PRO A 144 12.74 10.35 -1.47
N ALA A 145 12.16 9.61 -2.42
CA ALA A 145 12.88 9.23 -3.63
C ALA A 145 12.01 9.32 -4.88
N ALA A 146 12.68 9.42 -6.03
CA ALA A 146 12.07 9.33 -7.33
C ALA A 146 11.81 7.87 -7.70
N GLU A 147 10.85 7.65 -8.61
CA GLU A 147 10.45 6.32 -9.09
C GLU A 147 11.63 5.41 -9.48
N ALA A 148 12.58 5.94 -10.26
CA ALA A 148 13.76 5.21 -10.73
C ALA A 148 14.69 4.73 -9.59
N ASP A 149 14.67 5.41 -8.45
CA ASP A 149 15.50 5.08 -7.31
C ASP A 149 14.88 4.01 -6.40
N LEU A 150 13.56 3.79 -6.48
CA LEU A 150 12.82 2.86 -5.62
C LEU A 150 13.23 1.40 -5.86
N PHE A 151 13.16 0.92 -7.10
CA PHE A 151 13.59 -0.44 -7.42
C PHE A 151 15.08 -0.63 -7.20
N SER A 152 15.86 0.44 -7.41
CA SER A 152 17.29 0.41 -7.13
C SER A 152 17.58 0.28 -5.62
N ALA A 153 16.75 0.88 -4.75
CA ALA A 153 16.85 0.72 -3.31
C ALA A 153 16.54 -0.72 -2.88
N VAL A 154 15.47 -1.32 -3.41
CA VAL A 154 15.11 -2.72 -3.16
C VAL A 154 16.24 -3.67 -3.59
N ARG A 155 16.76 -3.54 -4.82
CA ARG A 155 17.86 -4.39 -5.33
C ARG A 155 19.15 -4.27 -4.51
N ARG A 156 19.40 -3.12 -3.88
CA ARG A 156 20.56 -2.88 -3.01
C ARG A 156 20.32 -3.33 -1.56
N GLY A 157 19.15 -3.88 -1.24
CA GLY A 157 18.75 -4.22 0.14
C GLY A 157 18.55 -3.01 1.04
N ALA A 158 18.41 -1.81 0.46
CA ALA A 158 18.18 -0.55 1.18
C ALA A 158 16.70 -0.17 1.26
N GLY A 159 15.82 -1.00 0.70
CA GLY A 159 14.37 -0.86 0.74
C GLY A 159 13.70 -2.23 0.65
N ALA A 160 12.39 -2.25 0.90
CA ALA A 160 11.57 -3.45 0.82
C ALA A 160 10.38 -3.22 -0.12
N LEU A 161 9.78 -4.31 -0.59
CA LEU A 161 8.59 -4.28 -1.43
C LEU A 161 7.53 -5.20 -0.84
N ALA A 162 6.27 -4.77 -0.88
CA ALA A 162 5.12 -5.61 -0.56
C ALA A 162 4.06 -5.52 -1.66
N ILE A 163 3.41 -6.63 -1.95
CA ILE A 163 2.30 -6.71 -2.91
C ILE A 163 1.00 -6.79 -2.11
N VAL A 164 0.10 -5.84 -2.33
CA VAL A 164 -1.17 -5.71 -1.63
C VAL A 164 -2.31 -5.99 -2.61
N GLY A 165 -3.07 -7.04 -2.33
CA GLY A 165 -4.24 -7.40 -3.13
C GLY A 165 -5.43 -6.46 -2.93
N PRO A 166 -6.47 -6.60 -3.77
CA PRO A 166 -7.68 -5.80 -3.65
C PRO A 166 -8.35 -5.99 -2.28
N TRP A 167 -8.94 -4.91 -1.77
CA TRP A 167 -9.78 -4.94 -0.58
C TRP A 167 -11.06 -5.71 -0.91
N SER A 168 -11.24 -6.85 -0.28
CA SER A 168 -12.52 -7.55 -0.25
C SER A 168 -13.19 -7.29 1.10
N ASP A 169 -14.45 -6.89 1.06
CA ASP A 169 -15.29 -6.87 2.25
C ASP A 169 -15.29 -8.29 2.81
N ALA A 170 -14.77 -8.47 4.02
CA ALA A 170 -14.88 -9.74 4.72
C ALA A 170 -16.38 -10.07 4.83
N VAL A 171 -16.80 -11.09 4.07
CA VAL A 171 -18.13 -11.68 4.21
C VAL A 171 -18.18 -12.31 5.60
N ASP A 172 -19.18 -11.87 6.40
CA ASP A 172 -19.51 -12.33 7.76
C ASP A 172 -19.27 -13.83 8.04
#